data_AF-A0A3M1E7A4-F1
#
_entry.id   AF-A0A3M1E7A4-F1
#
_cell.length_a   1.000
_cell.length_b   1.000
_cell.length_c   1.000
_cell.angle_alpha   90.00
_cell.angle_beta   90.00
_cell.angle_gamma   90.00
#
_symmetry.space_group_name_H-M   'P 1'
#
loop_
_entity.id
_entity.type
_entity.pdbx_description
1 polymer ?
#
loop_
_entity_poly.entity_id
_entity_poly.type
_entity_poly.pdbx_seq_one_letter_code
_entity_poly.pdbx_strand_id
1 'polypeptide(L)'
;APAPANPLSPPPAASTSAGDRFLAELRAQTEALKRSTEERKKRRGFFPLGGRGEPVELPEVPTFNLAEQIDEILQEKLRQANISTPVKIHSGPKGQIQIQVGARMYDAVDAVEDAQIRAIIQSAIDAW
;
A
#
# COMPACT_ATOMS: atom_id res chain seq x y z
N ALA A 1 -20.69 63.56 -0.63
CA ALA A 1 -21.66 62.50 -0.29
C ALA A 1 -22.42 62.11 -1.55
N PRO A 2 -22.96 60.88 -1.72
CA PRO A 2 -22.73 59.64 -0.96
C PRO A 2 -22.48 58.41 -1.87
N ALA A 3 -22.05 57.31 -1.26
CA ALA A 3 -22.06 55.97 -1.85
C ALA A 3 -23.48 55.38 -1.85
N PRO A 4 -23.87 54.55 -2.85
CA PRO A 4 -25.01 53.67 -2.70
C PRO A 4 -24.56 52.28 -2.22
N ALA A 5 -25.04 51.93 -1.03
CA ALA A 5 -25.08 50.56 -0.51
C ALA A 5 -26.01 49.69 -1.38
N ASN A 6 -25.71 48.39 -1.50
CA ASN A 6 -26.73 47.40 -1.79
C ASN A 6 -26.40 46.06 -1.06
N PRO A 7 -27.43 45.36 -0.52
CA PRO A 7 -27.30 44.46 0.62
C PRO A 7 -26.98 43.01 0.25
N LEU A 8 -26.56 42.27 1.28
CA LEU A 8 -26.41 40.83 1.30
C LEU A 8 -27.60 40.09 0.67
N SER A 9 -27.29 39.10 -0.16
CA SER A 9 -28.12 37.89 -0.30
C SER A 9 -27.33 36.71 0.25
N PRO A 10 -27.77 36.05 1.34
CA PRO A 10 -27.27 34.72 1.67
C PRO A 10 -27.88 33.69 0.71
N PRO A 11 -27.10 32.71 0.20
CA PRO A 11 -27.67 31.60 -0.55
C PRO A 11 -28.53 30.70 0.37
N PRO A 12 -29.57 30.03 -0.18
CA PRO A 12 -30.51 29.22 0.59
C PRO A 12 -29.82 27.99 1.20
N ALA A 13 -29.98 27.83 2.51
CA ALA A 13 -29.69 26.59 3.22
C ALA A 13 -30.75 25.53 2.84
N ALA A 14 -30.45 24.71 1.85
CA ALA A 14 -31.22 23.50 1.55
C ALA A 14 -30.28 22.43 0.98
N SER A 15 -29.61 21.69 1.86
CA SER A 15 -28.87 20.48 1.50
C SER A 15 -28.97 19.46 2.63
N THR A 16 -30.20 19.17 3.08
CA THR A 16 -30.48 18.28 4.21
C THR A 16 -31.37 17.10 3.82
N SER A 17 -31.07 16.42 2.72
CA SER A 17 -31.76 15.14 2.42
C SER A 17 -30.89 14.09 1.75
N ALA A 18 -29.80 14.47 1.08
CA ALA A 18 -28.84 13.52 0.53
C ALA A 18 -27.96 12.89 1.62
N GLY A 19 -27.49 13.69 2.59
CA GLY A 19 -26.63 13.23 3.68
C GLY A 19 -27.33 12.26 4.64
N ASP A 20 -28.57 12.56 5.03
CA ASP A 20 -29.32 11.71 5.96
C ASP A 20 -29.68 10.34 5.38
N ARG A 21 -29.97 10.27 4.07
CA ARG A 21 -30.22 9.00 3.38
C ARG A 21 -28.97 8.12 3.31
N PHE A 22 -27.83 8.73 3.03
CA PHE A 22 -26.56 8.03 2.97
C PHE A 22 -26.14 7.46 4.34
N LEU A 23 -26.33 8.23 5.42
CA LEU A 23 -26.05 7.77 6.78
C LEU A 23 -26.99 6.64 7.24
N ALA A 24 -28.26 6.67 6.81
CA ALA A 24 -29.20 5.59 7.08
C ALA A 24 -28.80 4.28 6.35
N GLU A 25 -28.35 4.40 5.10
CA GLU A 25 -27.91 3.27 4.29
C GLU A 25 -26.62 2.61 4.83
N LEU A 26 -25.65 3.42 5.28
CA LEU A 26 -24.43 2.94 5.93
C LEU A 26 -24.74 2.15 7.21
N ARG A 27 -25.67 2.63 8.06
CA ARG A 27 -26.08 1.87 9.24
C ARG A 27 -26.72 0.54 8.89
N ALA A 28 -27.63 0.53 7.91
CA ALA A 28 -28.31 -0.70 7.47
C ALA A 28 -27.30 -1.75 6.94
N GLN A 29 -26.30 -1.34 6.18
CA GLN A 29 -25.23 -2.24 5.71
C GLN A 29 -24.40 -2.79 6.87
N THR A 30 -24.05 -1.97 7.86
CA THR A 30 -23.29 -2.43 9.03
C THR A 30 -24.07 -3.43 9.90
N GLU A 31 -25.39 -3.30 10.02
CA GLU A 31 -26.22 -4.26 10.75
C GLU A 31 -26.38 -5.59 10.00
N ALA A 32 -26.56 -5.56 8.68
CA ALA A 32 -26.64 -6.76 7.86
C ALA A 32 -25.35 -7.61 7.97
N LEU A 33 -24.18 -6.95 7.94
CA LEU A 33 -22.89 -7.62 8.05
C LEU A 33 -22.66 -8.27 9.42
N LYS A 34 -23.09 -7.59 10.51
CA LYS A 34 -23.05 -8.15 11.87
C LYS A 34 -23.93 -9.39 11.99
N ARG A 35 -25.13 -9.37 11.41
CA ARG A 35 -26.08 -10.50 11.48
C ARG A 35 -25.57 -11.74 10.74
N SER A 36 -24.94 -11.57 9.58
CA SER A 36 -24.34 -12.68 8.81
C SER A 36 -23.14 -13.32 9.51
N THR A 37 -22.44 -12.57 10.38
CA THR A 37 -21.28 -13.07 11.12
C THR A 37 -21.69 -13.94 12.32
N GLU A 38 -22.84 -13.68 12.94
CA GLU A 38 -23.35 -14.51 14.05
C GLU A 38 -23.98 -15.83 13.58
N GLU A 39 -24.69 -15.88 12.45
CA GLU A 39 -25.35 -17.12 12.00
C GLU A 39 -24.36 -18.22 11.55
N ARG A 40 -23.17 -17.85 11.07
CA ARG A 40 -22.17 -18.83 10.62
C ARG A 40 -21.52 -19.62 11.75
N LYS A 41 -21.59 -19.13 13.00
CA LYS A 41 -20.90 -19.72 14.15
C LYS A 41 -21.62 -20.94 14.75
N LYS A 42 -22.88 -21.19 14.37
CA LYS A 42 -23.72 -22.25 14.97
C LYS A 42 -23.77 -23.57 14.18
N ARG A 43 -23.14 -23.67 13.00
CA ARG A 43 -23.21 -24.88 12.14
C ARG A 43 -21.88 -25.63 11.92
N ARG A 44 -20.80 -25.31 12.62
CA ARG A 44 -19.50 -25.99 12.42
C ARG A 44 -18.93 -26.56 13.71
N GLY A 45 -19.62 -27.59 14.21
CA GLY A 45 -19.04 -28.57 15.11
C GLY A 45 -18.32 -29.67 14.34
N PHE A 46 -17.17 -30.08 14.87
CA PHE A 46 -16.39 -31.30 14.59
C PHE A 46 -15.71 -31.46 13.22
N PHE A 47 -14.41 -31.10 13.15
CA PHE A 47 -13.27 -31.90 12.63
C PHE A 47 -11.99 -31.02 12.59
N PRO A 48 -10.84 -31.43 13.17
CA PRO A 48 -9.59 -30.66 13.11
C PRO A 48 -8.67 -31.20 12.00
N LEU A 49 -8.53 -30.47 10.89
CA LEU A 49 -7.39 -30.61 9.98
C LEU A 49 -7.01 -29.23 9.45
N GLY A 50 -5.70 -28.97 9.45
CA GLY A 50 -5.08 -27.67 9.25
C GLY A 50 -5.60 -26.92 8.02
N GLY A 51 -6.27 -25.80 8.29
CA GLY A 51 -6.64 -24.80 7.30
C GLY A 51 -6.13 -23.47 7.81
N ARG A 52 -4.94 -23.10 7.34
CA ARG A 52 -4.30 -21.79 7.46
C ARG A 52 -5.37 -20.71 7.25
N GLY A 53 -5.57 -19.85 8.24
CA GLY A 53 -6.49 -18.72 8.11
C GLY A 53 -6.12 -17.89 6.89
N GLU A 54 -7.10 -17.67 6.02
CA GLU A 54 -7.01 -16.71 4.93
C GLU A 54 -7.01 -15.32 5.58
N PRO A 55 -5.91 -14.55 5.52
CA PRO A 55 -5.89 -13.21 6.07
C PRO A 55 -6.80 -12.34 5.21
N VAL A 56 -7.67 -11.60 5.90
CA VAL A 56 -8.55 -10.59 5.32
C VAL A 56 -7.69 -9.59 4.53
N GLU A 57 -7.81 -9.60 3.19
CA GLU A 57 -7.26 -8.56 2.32
C GLU A 57 -7.97 -7.24 2.63
N LEU A 58 -7.29 -6.39 3.40
CA LEU A 58 -7.60 -4.97 3.45
C LEU A 58 -7.16 -4.35 2.12
N PRO A 59 -7.92 -3.41 1.54
CA PRO A 59 -7.54 -2.75 0.30
C PRO A 59 -6.19 -2.05 0.49
N GLU A 60 -5.19 -2.50 -0.27
CA GLU A 60 -3.85 -1.93 -0.27
C GLU A 60 -3.94 -0.47 -0.72
N VAL A 61 -3.76 0.45 0.24
CA VAL A 61 -3.42 1.83 -0.07
C VAL A 61 -2.13 1.74 -0.89
N PRO A 62 -2.05 2.32 -2.10
CA PRO A 62 -0.82 2.30 -2.89
C PRO A 62 0.25 3.08 -2.12
N THR A 63 0.99 2.39 -1.27
CA THR A 63 2.20 2.90 -0.65
C THR A 63 3.21 2.99 -1.76
N PHE A 64 3.49 4.22 -2.21
CA PHE A 64 4.57 4.49 -3.16
C PHE A 64 5.88 4.03 -2.52
N ASN A 65 6.28 2.79 -2.82
CA ASN A 65 7.43 2.15 -2.21
C ASN A 65 8.64 2.33 -3.13
N LEU A 66 9.44 3.35 -2.85
CA LEU A 66 10.65 3.67 -3.59
C LEU A 66 11.55 2.44 -3.83
N ALA A 67 11.71 1.60 -2.80
CA ALA A 67 12.53 0.41 -2.87
C ALA A 67 12.02 -0.60 -3.90
N GLU A 68 10.70 -0.76 -4.04
CA GLU A 68 10.12 -1.68 -5.02
C GLU A 68 10.33 -1.17 -6.45
N GLN A 69 10.17 0.13 -6.69
CA GLN A 69 10.41 0.70 -8.03
C GLN A 69 11.89 0.56 -8.44
N ILE A 70 12.82 0.84 -7.53
CA ILE A 70 14.25 0.65 -7.81
C ILE A 70 14.55 -0.84 -7.99
N ASP A 71 13.93 -1.73 -7.21
CA ASP A 71 14.08 -3.18 -7.36
C ASP A 71 13.62 -3.65 -8.74
N GLU A 72 12.50 -3.17 -9.26
CA GLU A 72 12.02 -3.54 -10.61
C GLU A 72 13.05 -3.21 -11.70
N ILE A 73 13.60 -1.99 -11.66
CA ILE A 73 14.64 -1.55 -12.60
C ILE A 73 15.92 -2.38 -12.42
N LEU A 74 16.29 -2.67 -11.18
CA LEU A 74 17.43 -3.51 -10.85
C LEU A 74 17.26 -4.93 -11.42
N GLN A 75 16.09 -5.57 -11.23
CA GLN A 75 15.80 -6.91 -11.74
C GLN A 75 15.88 -6.96 -13.27
N GLU A 76 15.43 -5.90 -13.95
CA GLU A 76 15.56 -5.80 -15.40
C GLU A 76 17.03 -5.76 -15.82
N LYS A 77 17.84 -4.90 -15.19
CA LYS A 77 19.27 -4.77 -15.51
C LYS A 77 20.07 -6.03 -15.18
N LEU A 78 19.76 -6.72 -14.08
CA LEU A 78 20.39 -8.00 -13.72
C LEU A 78 20.10 -9.08 -14.75
N ARG A 79 18.87 -9.11 -15.28
CA ARG A 79 18.47 -10.03 -16.35
C ARG A 79 19.23 -9.76 -17.64
N GLN A 80 19.40 -8.49 -18.01
CA GLN A 80 20.19 -8.10 -19.17
C GLN A 80 21.69 -8.44 -19.00
N ALA A 81 22.22 -8.29 -17.78
CA ALA A 81 23.60 -8.62 -17.45
C ALA A 81 23.86 -10.13 -17.22
N ASN A 82 22.83 -10.97 -17.30
CA ASN A 82 22.89 -12.42 -17.05
C ASN A 82 23.54 -12.78 -15.70
N ILE A 83 23.24 -12.00 -14.65
CA ILE A 83 23.71 -12.27 -13.30
C ILE A 83 22.76 -13.28 -12.63
N SER A 84 23.31 -14.41 -12.21
CA SER A 84 22.56 -15.43 -11.45
C SER A 84 22.52 -15.16 -9.94
N THR A 85 23.34 -14.24 -9.43
CA THR A 85 23.34 -13.87 -8.01
C THR A 85 22.03 -13.18 -7.68
N PRO A 86 21.25 -13.68 -6.71
CA PRO A 86 20.00 -13.05 -6.34
C PRO A 86 20.31 -11.73 -5.63
N VAL A 87 19.85 -10.62 -6.21
CA VAL A 87 19.97 -9.28 -5.63
C VAL A 87 18.57 -8.72 -5.48
N LYS A 88 18.26 -8.10 -4.35
CA LYS A 88 16.96 -7.46 -4.10
C LYS A 88 17.12 -6.17 -3.32
N ILE A 89 16.22 -5.22 -3.55
CA ILE A 89 16.12 -4.00 -2.78
C ILE A 89 14.82 -4.01 -1.97
N HIS A 90 14.91 -3.66 -0.70
CA HIS A 90 13.80 -3.67 0.25
C HIS A 90 13.76 -2.38 1.05
N SER A 91 12.54 -1.95 1.40
CA SER A 91 12.35 -0.89 2.39
C SER A 91 12.50 -1.46 3.80
N GLY A 92 13.55 -1.03 4.48
CA GLY A 92 13.82 -1.34 5.89
C GLY A 92 13.00 -0.48 6.86
N PRO A 93 13.08 -0.78 8.16
CA PRO A 93 12.38 -0.03 9.20
C PRO A 93 12.80 1.44 9.18
N LYS A 94 11.83 2.35 9.34
CA LYS A 94 12.00 3.82 9.23
C LYS A 94 12.29 4.34 7.81
N GLY A 95 12.04 3.56 6.76
CA GLY A 95 12.16 4.01 5.37
C GLY A 95 13.60 4.02 4.83
N GLN A 96 14.52 3.32 5.51
CA GLN A 96 15.87 3.09 4.98
C GLN A 96 15.83 2.08 3.84
N ILE A 97 16.72 2.19 2.87
CA ILE A 97 16.86 1.19 1.80
C ILE A 97 17.81 0.10 2.27
N GLN A 98 17.42 -1.15 2.11
CA GLN A 98 18.27 -2.32 2.35
C GLN A 98 18.48 -3.08 1.05
N ILE A 99 19.72 -3.47 0.82
CA ILE A 99 20.15 -4.19 -0.38
C ILE A 99 20.54 -5.59 0.06
N GLN A 100 19.86 -6.60 -0.47
CA GLN A 100 20.22 -7.98 -0.28
C GLN A 100 21.00 -8.48 -1.50
N VAL A 101 22.18 -9.06 -1.29
CA VAL A 101 22.95 -9.77 -2.32
C VAL A 101 23.25 -11.18 -1.81
N GLY A 102 22.62 -12.19 -2.40
CA GLY A 102 22.70 -13.55 -1.90
C GLY A 102 22.10 -13.69 -0.49
N ALA A 103 22.94 -14.14 0.44
CA ALA A 103 22.60 -14.27 1.86
C ALA A 103 23.01 -13.07 2.71
N ARG A 104 23.58 -12.02 2.10
CA ARG A 104 24.10 -10.85 2.81
C ARG A 104 23.19 -9.65 2.61
N MET A 105 23.03 -8.85 3.66
CA MET A 105 22.32 -7.58 3.63
C MET A 105 23.31 -6.45 3.79
N TYR A 106 23.07 -5.36 3.06
CA TYR A 106 23.86 -4.15 3.03
C TYR A 106 22.92 -2.97 3.20
N ASP A 107 23.33 -2.00 4.02
CA ASP A 107 22.57 -0.77 4.23
C ASP A 107 22.97 0.33 3.23
N ALA A 108 24.01 0.09 2.42
CA ALA A 108 24.53 1.05 1.44
C ALA A 108 25.04 0.34 0.17
N VAL A 109 24.92 1.01 -0.97
CA VAL A 109 25.40 0.52 -2.28
C VAL A 109 26.92 0.35 -2.28
N ASP A 110 27.64 1.28 -1.64
CA ASP A 110 29.10 1.25 -1.53
C ASP A 110 29.64 0.06 -0.73
N ALA A 111 28.82 -0.50 0.17
CA ALA A 111 29.18 -1.63 1.01
C ALA A 111 29.14 -2.97 0.25
N VAL A 112 28.58 -3.00 -0.97
CA VAL A 112 28.52 -4.20 -1.81
C VAL A 112 29.91 -4.54 -2.34
N GLU A 113 30.39 -5.73 -2.01
CA GLU A 113 31.74 -6.21 -2.38
C GLU A 113 31.91 -6.40 -3.89
N ASP A 114 30.87 -6.87 -4.57
CA ASP A 114 30.88 -7.13 -6.01
C ASP A 114 30.73 -5.82 -6.78
N ALA A 115 31.80 -5.43 -7.48
CA ALA A 115 31.85 -4.19 -8.26
C ALA A 115 30.85 -4.17 -9.42
N GLN A 116 30.55 -5.33 -10.02
CA GLN A 116 29.58 -5.43 -11.11
C GLN A 116 28.16 -5.24 -10.59
N ILE A 117 27.81 -5.91 -9.49
CA ILE A 117 26.50 -5.77 -8.85
C ILE A 117 26.29 -4.32 -8.35
N ARG A 118 27.31 -3.74 -7.72
CA ARG A 118 27.28 -2.33 -7.28
C ARG A 118 27.01 -1.38 -8.45
N ALA A 119 27.70 -1.53 -9.57
CA ALA A 119 27.49 -0.69 -10.75
C ALA A 119 26.06 -0.82 -11.32
N ILE A 120 25.50 -2.02 -11.30
CA ILE A 120 24.13 -2.27 -11.74
C ILE A 120 23.11 -1.62 -10.80
N ILE A 121 23.31 -1.75 -9.47
CA ILE A 121 22.45 -1.10 -8.48
C ILE A 121 22.51 0.42 -8.64
N GLN A 122 23.70 1.00 -8.78
CA GLN A 122 23.89 2.42 -9.04
C GLN A 122 23.12 2.86 -10.29
N SER A 123 23.25 2.10 -11.38
CA SER A 123 22.56 2.40 -12.63
C SER A 123 21.04 2.26 -12.54
N ALA A 124 20.53 1.41 -11.64
CA ALA A 124 19.09 1.30 -11.37
C ALA A 124 18.58 2.53 -10.61
N ILE A 125 19.35 3.00 -9.62
CA ILE A 125 19.03 4.21 -8.85
C ILE A 125 19.08 5.46 -9.75
N ASP A 126 20.07 5.58 -10.63
CA ASP A 126 20.18 6.72 -11.55
C ASP A 126 19.07 6.79 -12.60
N ALA A 127 18.40 5.65 -12.87
CA ALA A 127 17.33 5.55 -13.86
C ALA A 127 15.94 5.88 -13.29
N TRP A 128 15.79 5.85 -11.97
CA TRP A 128 14.58 6.24 -11.25
C TRP A 128 14.54 7.75 -11.04
#